data_AF-X0SQ53-F1
#
_entry.id   AF-X0SQ53-F1
#
_cell.length_a   1.000
_cell.length_b   1.000
_cell.length_c   1.000
_cell.angle_alpha   90.00
_cell.angle_beta   90.00
_cell.angle_gamma   90.00
#
_symmetry.space_group_name_H-M   'P 1'
#
loop_
_entity.id
_entity.type
_entity.pdbx_description
1 polymer ?
#
loop_
_entity_poly.entity_id
_entity_poly.type
_entity_poly.pdbx_seq_one_letter_code
_entity_poly.pdbx_strand_id
1 'polypeptide(L)'
;MNEKSLNWNNFVKKLSPAIPENKIDKEWLSAVERIERKIIVLDDDPTGIQTVHSIPVYTFWDLSTLRQIMKDKYKVIYILTNSRALTSVETQRLHKQLARDLKLVALEEGKKFLLISRSDSTLRGHYPLETKTIYNELTKEEKIDGEIIIPFFLEGGRFTFNDIHYVKERDFLIPMGQTEFARDSVFGYKASNMKEWIEEKTAGQYPSCKVVSISLKMLREKDIEGILHKLLKIKNFDKVIVNAVKYTDLKVFLIALSESINRGKNYLFRTAASFVQVIGGINPKPLLTKETLYPKGKPSTPGLIIIGSYVQKTTRQMKKLAELSNLIW
;
A
#
# COMPACT_ATOMS: atom_id res chain seq x y z
N MET A 1 6.41 4.71 25.21
CA MET A 1 7.28 4.03 24.23
C MET A 1 8.48 4.93 23.96
N ASN A 2 9.71 4.44 24.18
CA ASN A 2 10.98 5.13 23.87
C ASN A 2 11.66 4.42 22.69
N GLU A 3 10.97 4.30 21.56
CA GLU A 3 11.60 3.77 20.34
C GLU A 3 12.68 4.77 19.90
N LYS A 4 13.90 4.30 19.66
CA LYS A 4 15.01 5.20 19.32
C LYS A 4 15.13 5.35 17.81
N SER A 5 15.47 6.55 17.36
CA SER A 5 15.92 6.74 15.99
C SER A 5 17.19 5.92 15.74
N LEU A 6 17.30 5.33 14.56
CA LEU A 6 18.41 4.45 14.21
C LEU A 6 19.24 5.07 13.10
N ASN A 7 20.57 4.98 13.18
CA ASN A 7 21.42 5.36 12.05
C ASN A 7 21.31 4.30 10.93
N TRP A 8 21.02 4.75 9.71
CA TRP A 8 20.79 3.91 8.54
C TRP A 8 21.98 2.99 8.23
N ASN A 9 23.20 3.54 8.23
CA ASN A 9 24.40 2.75 7.89
C ASN A 9 24.67 1.65 8.91
N ASN A 10 24.44 1.94 10.20
CA ASN A 10 24.56 0.95 11.27
C ASN A 10 23.45 -0.10 11.20
N PHE A 11 22.23 0.32 10.84
CA PHE A 11 21.09 -0.58 10.65
C PHE A 11 21.32 -1.56 9.50
N VAL A 12 21.72 -1.07 8.32
CA VAL A 12 21.95 -1.91 7.14
C VAL A 12 23.04 -2.95 7.38
N LYS A 13 24.09 -2.62 8.14
CA LYS A 13 25.14 -3.58 8.52
C LYS A 13 24.65 -4.72 9.41
N LYS A 14 23.56 -4.52 10.16
CA LYS A 14 22.97 -5.52 11.07
C LYS A 14 21.85 -6.32 10.42
N LEU A 15 21.39 -5.93 9.23
CA LEU A 15 20.34 -6.64 8.52
C LEU A 15 20.85 -7.95 7.93
N SER A 16 20.08 -9.02 8.10
CA SER A 16 20.29 -10.24 7.33
C SER A 16 20.26 -9.92 5.82
N PRO A 17 21.14 -10.53 5.02
CA PRO A 17 21.26 -10.22 3.62
C PRO A 17 19.94 -10.49 2.89
N ALA A 18 19.60 -9.59 1.99
CA ALA A 18 18.43 -9.76 1.13
C ALA A 18 18.63 -10.90 0.15
N ILE A 19 17.55 -11.65 -0.13
CA ILE A 19 17.56 -12.57 -1.26
C ILE A 19 17.78 -11.73 -2.53
N PRO A 20 18.76 -12.08 -3.38
CA PRO A 20 18.99 -11.42 -4.67
C PRO A 20 17.76 -11.54 -5.59
N GLU A 21 17.46 -10.48 -6.35
CA GLU A 21 16.28 -10.43 -7.24
C GLU A 21 16.27 -11.58 -8.24
N ASN A 22 17.39 -11.84 -8.92
CA ASN A 22 17.54 -12.93 -9.88
C ASN A 22 17.28 -14.33 -9.30
N LYS A 23 17.34 -14.50 -7.97
CA LYS A 23 17.07 -15.78 -7.29
C LYS A 23 15.59 -15.97 -6.90
N ILE A 24 14.77 -14.92 -6.96
CA ILE A 24 13.35 -14.99 -6.54
C ILE A 24 12.37 -14.60 -7.63
N ASP A 25 12.80 -13.86 -8.65
CA ASP A 25 11.91 -13.26 -9.65
C ASP A 25 11.08 -14.29 -10.43
N LYS A 26 11.67 -15.44 -10.80
CA LYS A 26 10.93 -16.50 -11.50
C LYS A 26 9.80 -17.07 -10.64
N GLU A 27 10.08 -17.37 -9.37
CA GLU A 27 9.08 -17.91 -8.43
C GLU A 27 8.01 -16.86 -8.09
N TRP A 28 8.43 -15.60 -7.95
CA TRP A 28 7.54 -14.47 -7.71
C TRP A 28 6.58 -14.26 -8.88
N LEU A 29 7.06 -14.20 -10.13
CA LEU A 29 6.20 -14.03 -11.30
C LEU A 29 5.23 -15.21 -11.46
N SER A 30 5.70 -16.44 -11.24
CA SER A 30 4.80 -17.61 -11.21
C SER A 30 3.73 -17.50 -10.12
N ALA A 31 4.09 -16.99 -8.93
CA ALA A 31 3.12 -16.73 -7.86
C ALA A 31 2.13 -15.62 -8.22
N VAL A 32 2.57 -14.56 -8.92
CA VAL A 32 1.68 -13.53 -9.46
C VAL A 32 0.67 -14.18 -10.40
N GLU A 33 1.12 -14.95 -11.39
CA GLU A 33 0.25 -15.59 -12.39
C GLU A 33 -0.82 -16.48 -11.75
N ARG A 34 -0.43 -17.28 -10.75
CA ARG A 34 -1.35 -18.15 -9.99
C ARG A 34 -2.49 -17.42 -9.27
N ILE A 35 -2.38 -16.12 -9.02
CA ILE A 35 -3.49 -15.34 -8.45
C ILE A 35 -4.51 -15.04 -9.57
N GLU A 36 -5.44 -15.95 -9.79
CA GLU A 36 -6.51 -15.84 -10.79
C GLU A 36 -7.66 -14.94 -10.33
N ARG A 37 -7.33 -13.72 -9.90
CA ARG A 37 -8.30 -12.71 -9.46
C ARG A 37 -7.95 -11.35 -10.02
N LYS A 38 -8.98 -10.56 -10.34
CA LYS A 38 -8.82 -9.15 -10.67
C LYS A 38 -8.30 -8.41 -9.44
N ILE A 39 -7.28 -7.57 -9.56
CA ILE A 39 -6.77 -6.77 -8.45
C ILE A 39 -7.30 -5.34 -8.63
N ILE A 40 -8.19 -4.94 -7.75
CA ILE A 40 -8.80 -3.61 -7.77
C ILE A 40 -8.24 -2.81 -6.60
N VAL A 41 -7.53 -1.74 -6.94
CA VAL A 41 -6.88 -0.85 -5.99
C VAL A 41 -7.76 0.36 -5.77
N LEU A 42 -8.21 0.56 -4.54
CA LEU A 42 -8.93 1.74 -4.10
C LEU A 42 -7.89 2.71 -3.53
N ASP A 43 -7.60 3.78 -4.27
CA ASP A 43 -6.61 4.78 -3.86
C ASP A 43 -7.32 5.95 -3.17
N ASP A 44 -6.90 6.27 -1.95
CA ASP A 44 -7.48 7.34 -1.14
C ASP A 44 -6.97 8.74 -1.51
N ASP A 45 -5.97 8.83 -2.42
CA ASP A 45 -5.29 10.07 -2.81
C ASP A 45 -4.73 9.97 -4.26
N PRO A 46 -4.88 11.02 -5.11
CA PRO A 46 -4.41 11.03 -6.51
C PRO A 46 -2.89 10.88 -6.67
N THR A 47 -2.11 11.15 -5.64
CA THR A 47 -0.64 11.07 -5.71
C THR A 47 -0.11 9.63 -5.58
N GLY A 48 -1.00 8.64 -5.49
CA GLY A 48 -0.66 7.33 -4.99
C GLY A 48 0.02 6.35 -5.95
N ILE A 49 -0.02 6.66 -7.24
CA ILE A 49 0.37 5.78 -8.35
C ILE A 49 1.85 6.03 -8.69
N GLN A 50 2.74 5.72 -7.75
CA GLN A 50 4.17 6.10 -7.81
C GLN A 50 5.09 4.96 -8.23
N THR A 51 4.69 3.71 -7.98
CA THR A 51 5.52 2.50 -8.14
C THR A 51 5.09 1.63 -9.33
N VAL A 52 4.07 2.06 -10.06
CA VAL A 52 3.42 1.29 -11.12
C VAL A 52 3.30 2.12 -12.39
N HIS A 53 3.19 1.46 -13.53
CA HIS A 53 3.07 2.12 -14.83
C HIS A 53 2.19 1.28 -15.77
N SER A 54 1.68 1.91 -16.83
CA SER A 54 0.95 1.22 -17.89
C SER A 54 -0.29 0.43 -17.40
N ILE A 55 -0.96 0.94 -16.37
CA ILE A 55 -2.20 0.39 -15.82
C ILE A 55 -3.33 1.43 -15.90
N PRO A 56 -4.60 1.02 -16.07
CA PRO A 56 -5.74 1.92 -16.04
C PRO A 56 -5.96 2.53 -14.65
N VAL A 57 -6.33 3.82 -14.65
CA VAL A 57 -6.71 4.58 -13.47
C VAL A 57 -8.05 5.23 -13.76
N TYR A 58 -9.07 4.84 -13.01
CA TYR A 58 -10.43 5.37 -13.13
C TYR A 58 -10.65 6.43 -12.07
N THR A 59 -10.99 7.65 -12.50
CA THR A 59 -11.31 8.78 -11.60
C THR A 59 -12.81 8.93 -11.35
N PHE A 60 -13.61 8.09 -11.99
CA PHE A 60 -15.06 8.00 -11.86
C PHE A 60 -15.48 6.54 -12.04
N TRP A 61 -16.57 6.14 -11.40
CA TRP A 61 -17.14 4.81 -11.56
C TRP A 61 -18.66 4.84 -11.47
N ASP A 62 -19.27 3.97 -12.25
CA ASP A 62 -20.66 3.54 -12.19
C ASP A 62 -20.70 2.04 -12.52
N LEU A 63 -21.88 1.41 -12.50
CA LEU A 63 -22.00 -0.02 -12.82
C LEU A 63 -21.47 -0.36 -14.22
N SER A 64 -21.60 0.55 -15.20
CA SER A 64 -21.11 0.31 -16.56
C SER A 64 -19.57 0.25 -16.61
N THR A 65 -18.92 1.19 -15.93
CA THR A 65 -17.45 1.26 -15.79
C THR A 65 -16.92 0.07 -15.02
N LEU A 66 -17.59 -0.34 -13.93
CA LEU A 66 -17.18 -1.50 -13.16
C LEU A 66 -17.28 -2.81 -13.96
N ARG A 67 -18.29 -2.96 -14.82
CA ARG A 67 -18.38 -4.11 -15.75
C ARG A 67 -17.22 -4.14 -16.74
N GLN A 68 -16.85 -2.97 -17.28
CA GLN A 68 -15.66 -2.86 -18.13
C GLN A 68 -14.39 -3.24 -17.37
N ILE A 69 -14.22 -2.75 -16.14
CA ILE A 69 -13.10 -3.09 -15.26
C ILE A 69 -12.99 -4.60 -15.07
N MET A 70 -14.09 -5.32 -14.81
CA MET A 70 -14.05 -6.78 -14.65
C MET A 70 -13.68 -7.53 -15.93
N LYS A 71 -14.03 -7.00 -17.10
CA LYS A 71 -13.73 -7.60 -18.43
C LYS A 71 -12.35 -7.24 -18.96
N ASP A 72 -11.74 -6.18 -18.45
CA ASP A 72 -10.49 -5.65 -18.98
C ASP A 72 -9.34 -6.70 -18.88
N LYS A 73 -8.45 -6.71 -19.87
CA LYS A 73 -7.22 -7.51 -19.90
C LYS A 73 -6.24 -7.16 -18.77
N TYR A 74 -6.25 -5.93 -18.24
CA TYR A 74 -5.32 -5.53 -17.19
C TYR A 74 -5.62 -6.24 -15.87
N LYS A 75 -4.65 -6.96 -15.30
CA LYS A 75 -4.81 -7.67 -14.02
C LYS A 75 -5.03 -6.71 -12.84
N VAL A 76 -4.31 -5.59 -12.84
CA VAL A 76 -4.37 -4.54 -11.80
C VAL A 76 -5.03 -3.30 -12.37
N ILE A 77 -6.01 -2.76 -11.65
CA ILE A 77 -6.71 -1.53 -12.00
C ILE A 77 -6.83 -0.65 -10.76
N TYR A 78 -6.70 0.66 -10.96
CA TYR A 78 -6.94 1.66 -9.92
C TYR A 78 -8.31 2.31 -10.07
N ILE A 79 -8.98 2.50 -8.95
CA ILE A 79 -10.11 3.41 -8.78
C ILE A 79 -9.66 4.47 -7.78
N LEU A 80 -9.54 5.71 -8.25
CA LEU A 80 -9.24 6.84 -7.41
C LEU A 80 -10.51 7.23 -6.65
N THR A 81 -10.55 6.86 -5.37
CA THR A 81 -11.65 7.24 -4.47
C THR A 81 -11.47 8.66 -3.95
N ASN A 82 -10.21 9.12 -3.84
CA ASN A 82 -9.84 10.39 -3.21
C ASN A 82 -10.47 10.57 -1.81
N SER A 83 -10.70 9.46 -1.11
CA SER A 83 -11.43 9.42 0.15
C SER A 83 -10.75 10.16 1.29
N ARG A 84 -9.42 10.37 1.23
CA ARG A 84 -8.69 11.08 2.28
C ARG A 84 -9.12 12.55 2.42
N ALA A 85 -9.65 13.14 1.35
CA ALA A 85 -10.18 14.50 1.35
C ALA A 85 -11.64 14.58 1.83
N LEU A 86 -12.31 13.44 2.02
CA LEU A 86 -13.72 13.37 2.38
C LEU A 86 -13.92 13.33 3.90
N THR A 87 -15.14 13.62 4.34
CA THR A 87 -15.52 13.35 5.73
C THR A 87 -15.63 11.84 5.98
N SER A 88 -15.66 11.43 7.26
CA SER A 88 -15.89 10.02 7.63
C SER A 88 -17.21 9.48 7.08
N VAL A 89 -18.29 10.28 7.09
CA VAL A 89 -19.61 9.88 6.60
C VAL A 89 -19.59 9.66 5.08
N GLU A 90 -18.99 10.59 4.34
CA GLU A 90 -18.84 10.47 2.88
C GLU A 90 -17.95 9.28 2.50
N THR A 91 -16.82 9.11 3.19
CA THR A 91 -15.92 7.97 3.01
C THR A 91 -16.63 6.64 3.24
N GLN A 92 -17.44 6.53 4.30
CA GLN A 92 -18.22 5.33 4.57
C GLN A 92 -19.26 5.08 3.47
N ARG A 93 -20.00 6.12 3.06
CA ARG A 93 -21.01 6.00 1.99
C ARG A 93 -20.38 5.55 0.67
N LEU A 94 -19.27 6.16 0.28
CA LEU A 94 -18.51 5.85 -0.93
C LEU A 94 -18.05 4.39 -0.93
N HIS A 95 -17.34 3.96 0.11
CA HIS A 95 -16.81 2.60 0.19
C HIS A 95 -17.90 1.54 0.28
N LYS A 96 -19.00 1.85 0.98
CA LYS A 96 -20.18 0.98 1.05
C LYS A 96 -20.81 0.77 -0.33
N GLN A 97 -21.01 1.86 -1.08
CA GLN A 97 -21.56 1.79 -2.43
C GLN A 97 -20.62 1.04 -3.36
N LEU A 98 -19.34 1.40 -3.37
CA LEU A 98 -18.34 0.78 -4.24
C LEU A 98 -18.18 -0.72 -3.97
N ALA A 99 -18.15 -1.15 -2.70
CA ALA A 99 -18.08 -2.57 -2.36
C ALA A 99 -19.32 -3.35 -2.84
N ARG A 100 -20.52 -2.76 -2.71
CA ARG A 100 -21.77 -3.36 -3.21
C ARG A 100 -21.79 -3.49 -4.72
N ASP A 101 -21.43 -2.43 -5.42
CA ASP A 101 -21.45 -2.39 -6.88
C ASP A 101 -20.40 -3.32 -7.48
N LEU A 102 -19.17 -3.33 -6.94
CA LEU A 102 -18.14 -4.26 -7.34
C LEU A 102 -18.56 -5.71 -7.14
N LYS A 103 -19.22 -5.99 -6.02
CA LYS A 103 -19.75 -7.32 -5.74
C LYS A 103 -20.87 -7.72 -6.70
N LEU A 104 -21.82 -6.83 -6.95
CA LEU A 104 -22.91 -7.07 -7.91
C LEU A 104 -22.34 -7.41 -9.28
N VAL A 105 -21.44 -6.57 -9.77
CA VAL A 105 -20.80 -6.75 -11.08
C VAL A 105 -19.93 -8.01 -11.12
N ALA A 106 -19.18 -8.31 -10.07
CA ALA A 106 -18.39 -9.54 -9.99
C ALA A 106 -19.25 -10.80 -10.13
N LEU A 107 -20.44 -10.80 -9.51
CA LEU A 107 -21.40 -11.90 -9.61
C LEU A 107 -21.98 -11.98 -11.03
N GLU A 108 -22.43 -10.87 -11.60
CA GLU A 108 -22.95 -10.79 -12.98
C GLU A 108 -21.94 -11.30 -14.02
N GLU A 109 -20.67 -10.98 -13.83
CA GLU A 109 -19.58 -11.31 -14.77
C GLU A 109 -18.88 -12.64 -14.46
N GLY A 110 -19.26 -13.33 -13.37
CA GLY A 110 -18.62 -14.57 -12.93
C GLY A 110 -17.12 -14.42 -12.64
N LYS A 111 -16.69 -13.25 -12.16
CA LYS A 111 -15.27 -12.93 -11.89
C LYS A 111 -15.02 -12.77 -10.39
N LYS A 112 -13.87 -13.24 -9.92
CA LYS A 112 -13.39 -12.98 -8.56
C LYS A 112 -12.40 -11.82 -8.56
N PHE A 113 -12.37 -11.06 -7.46
CA PHE A 113 -11.45 -9.96 -7.29
C PHE A 113 -10.78 -9.97 -5.90
N LEU A 114 -9.71 -9.18 -5.78
CA LEU A 114 -9.06 -8.79 -4.54
C LEU A 114 -9.12 -7.28 -4.43
N LEU A 115 -9.39 -6.78 -3.23
CA LEU A 115 -9.36 -5.35 -2.95
C LEU A 115 -8.10 -4.95 -2.21
N ILE A 116 -7.45 -3.91 -2.71
CA ILE A 116 -6.38 -3.23 -2.01
C ILE A 116 -6.89 -1.83 -1.66
N SER A 117 -7.13 -1.58 -0.37
CA SER A 117 -7.27 -0.22 0.15
C SER A 117 -5.88 0.37 0.26
N ARG A 118 -5.45 1.09 -0.78
CA ARG A 118 -4.13 1.71 -0.84
C ARG A 118 -4.23 3.10 -0.20
N SER A 119 -3.25 3.40 0.64
CA SER A 119 -3.24 4.64 1.43
C SER A 119 -1.83 5.14 1.70
N ASP A 120 -1.72 6.17 2.53
CA ASP A 120 -0.47 6.82 2.87
C ASP A 120 0.48 5.85 3.58
N SER A 121 1.70 5.75 3.07
CA SER A 121 2.79 5.06 3.75
C SER A 121 3.08 5.63 5.14
N THR A 122 2.69 6.88 5.43
CA THR A 122 2.77 7.48 6.77
C THR A 122 1.54 7.20 7.64
N LEU A 123 0.76 6.17 7.31
CA LEU A 123 -0.36 5.64 8.11
C LEU A 123 -1.55 6.60 8.30
N ARG A 124 -1.58 7.71 7.55
CA ARG A 124 -2.70 8.66 7.54
C ARG A 124 -3.79 8.18 6.59
N GLY A 125 -5.04 8.50 6.93
CA GLY A 125 -6.24 8.12 6.19
C GLY A 125 -7.31 7.58 7.12
N HIS A 126 -8.48 7.25 6.55
CA HIS A 126 -9.64 6.80 7.30
C HIS A 126 -9.54 5.32 7.73
N TYR A 127 -8.36 4.86 8.16
CA TYR A 127 -8.22 3.55 8.78
C TYR A 127 -8.75 3.59 10.24
N PRO A 128 -9.55 2.60 10.68
CA PRO A 128 -9.96 1.38 9.97
C PRO A 128 -11.32 1.52 9.25
N LEU A 129 -11.92 2.70 9.20
CA LEU A 129 -13.25 2.93 8.64
C LEU A 129 -13.39 2.40 7.20
N GLU A 130 -12.43 2.68 6.33
CA GLU A 130 -12.45 2.26 4.91
C GLU A 130 -12.53 0.73 4.82
N THR A 131 -11.58 0.03 5.45
CA THR A 131 -11.46 -1.41 5.34
C THR A 131 -12.53 -2.16 6.13
N LYS A 132 -12.98 -1.62 7.27
CA LYS A 132 -14.13 -2.15 8.02
C LYS A 132 -15.43 -2.02 7.23
N THR A 133 -15.63 -0.91 6.51
CA THR A 133 -16.82 -0.71 5.67
C THR A 133 -16.84 -1.70 4.52
N ILE A 134 -15.71 -1.87 3.81
CA ILE A 134 -15.56 -2.87 2.76
C ILE A 134 -15.83 -4.27 3.31
N TYR A 135 -15.20 -4.62 4.44
CA TYR A 135 -15.36 -5.92 5.08
C TYR A 135 -16.83 -6.23 5.42
N ASN A 136 -17.53 -5.29 6.06
CA ASN A 136 -18.92 -5.45 6.45
C ASN A 136 -19.86 -5.67 5.26
N GLU A 137 -19.56 -5.06 4.10
CA GLU A 137 -20.39 -5.22 2.90
C GLU A 137 -20.08 -6.51 2.13
N LEU A 138 -18.80 -6.91 2.05
CA LEU A 138 -18.41 -8.12 1.32
C LEU A 138 -18.64 -9.41 2.11
N THR A 139 -18.54 -9.36 3.45
CA THR A 139 -18.66 -10.56 4.30
C THR A 139 -20.07 -11.14 4.39
N LYS A 140 -21.08 -10.47 3.82
CA LYS A 140 -22.47 -10.94 3.81
C LYS A 140 -22.68 -12.19 2.96
N GLU A 141 -21.81 -12.43 1.97
CA GLU A 141 -21.92 -13.56 1.05
C GLU A 141 -20.61 -14.31 0.87
N GLU A 142 -19.45 -13.64 0.99
CA GLU A 142 -18.14 -14.30 0.91
C GLU A 142 -17.33 -14.00 2.16
N LYS A 143 -16.82 -15.04 2.81
CA LYS A 143 -15.96 -14.88 3.99
C LYS A 143 -14.67 -14.17 3.60
N ILE A 144 -14.34 -13.10 4.31
CA ILE A 144 -13.00 -12.50 4.33
C ILE A 144 -12.30 -12.96 5.62
N ASP A 145 -11.23 -13.74 5.47
CA ASP A 145 -10.52 -14.34 6.60
C ASP A 145 -9.71 -13.31 7.38
N GLY A 146 -9.07 -12.35 6.72
CA GLY A 146 -8.15 -11.43 7.37
C GLY A 146 -7.90 -10.11 6.63
N GLU A 147 -7.22 -9.20 7.32
CA GLU A 147 -6.70 -7.97 6.75
C GLU A 147 -5.17 -7.96 6.82
N ILE A 148 -4.52 -7.75 5.67
CA ILE A 148 -3.06 -7.71 5.56
C ILE A 148 -2.60 -6.26 5.38
N ILE A 149 -1.75 -5.80 6.30
CA ILE A 149 -1.31 -4.41 6.42
C ILE A 149 0.17 -4.31 6.05
N ILE A 150 0.46 -3.54 5.01
CA ILE A 150 1.79 -3.42 4.39
C ILE A 150 2.09 -1.95 4.06
N PRO A 151 2.55 -1.14 5.02
CA PRO A 151 2.85 0.28 4.79
C PRO A 151 4.22 0.51 4.11
N PHE A 152 4.94 -0.55 3.77
CA PHE A 152 6.25 -0.49 3.12
C PHE A 152 6.19 0.32 1.81
N PHE A 153 7.10 1.28 1.68
CA PHE A 153 7.28 2.07 0.47
C PHE A 153 8.75 2.45 0.29
N LEU A 154 9.46 1.72 -0.58
CA LEU A 154 10.92 1.82 -0.70
C LEU A 154 11.38 3.21 -1.16
N GLU A 155 10.74 3.74 -2.20
CA GLU A 155 11.08 5.01 -2.84
C GLU A 155 10.77 6.19 -1.91
N GLY A 156 9.74 6.03 -1.07
CA GLY A 156 9.47 6.94 0.03
C GLY A 156 10.39 6.76 1.23
N GLY A 157 11.25 5.74 1.26
CA GLY A 157 12.08 5.42 2.42
C GLY A 157 11.25 5.00 3.65
N ARG A 158 10.13 4.31 3.43
CA ARG A 158 9.26 3.77 4.50
C ARG A 158 9.49 2.28 4.66
N PHE A 159 9.89 1.89 5.87
CA PHE A 159 10.38 0.55 6.18
C PHE A 159 9.65 -0.01 7.39
N THR A 160 9.40 -1.32 7.41
CA THR A 160 8.86 -2.00 8.59
C THR A 160 9.78 -3.14 8.99
N PHE A 161 10.32 -3.10 10.21
CA PHE A 161 11.14 -4.18 10.75
C PHE A 161 11.00 -4.22 12.28
N ASN A 162 11.11 -5.42 12.84
CA ASN A 162 10.77 -5.68 14.25
C ASN A 162 9.38 -5.14 14.61
N ASP A 163 8.46 -5.21 13.66
CA ASP A 163 7.09 -4.71 13.72
C ASP A 163 6.96 -3.19 13.86
N ILE A 164 8.06 -2.42 13.85
CA ILE A 164 8.04 -0.96 13.93
C ILE A 164 8.12 -0.38 12.52
N HIS A 165 7.27 0.60 12.23
CA HIS A 165 7.30 1.35 10.99
C HIS A 165 8.15 2.62 11.12
N TYR A 166 9.02 2.84 10.14
CA TYR A 166 9.99 3.93 10.12
C TYR A 166 9.91 4.72 8.82
N VAL A 167 10.28 6.00 8.91
CA VAL A 167 10.66 6.82 7.75
C VAL A 167 12.15 7.10 7.79
N LYS A 168 12.82 7.00 6.63
CA LYS A 168 14.21 7.43 6.47
C LYS A 168 14.26 8.92 6.17
N GLU A 169 14.89 9.65 7.08
CA GLU A 169 15.23 11.06 6.92
C GLU A 169 16.75 11.19 6.96
N ARG A 170 17.34 11.56 5.82
CA ARG A 170 18.81 11.59 5.64
C ARG A 170 19.43 10.24 6.02
N ASP A 171 20.24 10.21 7.06
CA ASP A 171 20.95 9.04 7.58
C ASP A 171 20.27 8.39 8.77
N PHE A 172 19.05 8.82 9.14
CA PHE A 172 18.32 8.30 10.29
C PHE A 172 17.00 7.66 9.88
N LEU A 173 16.66 6.58 10.56
CA LEU A 173 15.33 5.96 10.58
C LEU A 173 14.60 6.48 11.80
N ILE A 174 13.51 7.20 11.57
CA ILE A 174 12.69 7.79 12.61
C ILE A 174 11.42 6.91 12.76
N PRO A 175 11.11 6.42 13.97
CA PRO A 175 9.85 5.71 14.22
C PRO A 175 8.66 6.59 13.84
N MET A 176 7.69 6.02 13.12
CA MET A 176 6.65 6.83 12.47
C MET A 176 5.81 7.64 13.48
N GLY A 177 5.52 7.10 14.66
CA GLY A 177 4.79 7.79 15.74
C GLY A 177 5.47 9.05 16.29
N GLN A 178 6.76 9.27 15.98
CA GLN A 178 7.52 10.44 16.42
C GLN A 178 7.57 11.56 15.37
N THR A 179 7.06 11.29 14.17
CA THR A 179 7.12 12.21 13.03
C THR A 179 6.04 13.29 13.09
N GLU A 180 6.13 14.30 12.22
CA GLU A 180 5.05 15.27 12.03
C GLU A 180 3.76 14.61 11.51
N PHE A 181 3.85 13.51 10.77
CA PHE A 181 2.71 12.80 10.20
C PHE A 181 1.82 12.15 11.28
N ALA A 182 2.42 11.70 12.38
CA ALA A 182 1.69 11.14 13.51
C ALA A 182 0.89 12.20 14.30
N ARG A 183 1.26 13.48 14.16
CA ARG A 183 0.60 14.62 14.80
C ARG A 183 -0.44 15.30 13.90
N ASP A 184 -0.84 14.63 12.82
CA ASP A 184 -1.89 15.09 11.92
C ASP A 184 -3.19 15.35 12.70
N SER A 185 -3.85 16.48 12.43
CA SER A 185 -5.02 16.92 13.18
C SER A 185 -6.26 16.05 12.95
N VAL A 186 -6.30 15.31 11.83
CA VAL A 186 -7.44 14.47 11.44
C VAL A 186 -7.12 13.00 11.64
N PHE A 187 -5.91 12.58 11.26
CA PHE A 187 -5.53 11.17 11.18
C PHE A 187 -4.48 10.73 12.20
N GLY A 188 -4.16 11.58 13.19
CA GLY A 188 -3.09 11.36 14.16
C GLY A 188 -3.14 10.00 14.89
N TYR A 189 -1.96 9.61 15.39
CA TYR A 189 -1.73 8.40 16.15
C TYR A 189 -0.41 8.52 16.95
N LYS A 190 -0.15 7.60 17.88
CA LYS A 190 1.06 7.63 18.73
C LYS A 190 1.99 6.44 18.50
N ALA A 191 1.45 5.26 18.23
CA ALA A 191 2.25 4.06 18.09
C ALA A 191 3.09 4.04 16.80
N SER A 192 4.34 3.58 16.88
CA SER A 192 5.12 3.21 15.69
C SER A 192 5.20 1.70 15.47
N ASN A 193 5.02 0.89 16.53
CA ASN A 193 4.79 -0.53 16.39
C ASN A 193 3.45 -0.77 15.69
N MET A 194 3.46 -1.46 14.56
CA MET A 194 2.28 -1.67 13.72
C MET A 194 1.18 -2.46 14.42
N LYS A 195 1.52 -3.34 15.37
CA LYS A 195 0.52 -4.07 16.16
C LYS A 195 -0.20 -3.16 17.15
N GLU A 196 0.55 -2.30 17.82
CA GLU A 196 0.01 -1.30 18.74
C GLU A 196 -0.76 -0.22 17.98
N TRP A 197 -0.30 0.18 16.80
CA TRP A 197 -1.00 1.11 15.92
C TRP A 197 -2.35 0.56 15.46
N ILE A 198 -2.43 -0.74 15.11
CA ILE A 198 -3.70 -1.40 14.80
C ILE A 198 -4.63 -1.36 16.01
N GLU A 199 -4.14 -1.72 17.20
CA GLU A 199 -4.93 -1.69 18.43
C GLU A 199 -5.44 -0.28 18.75
N GLU A 200 -4.58 0.74 18.63
CA GLU A 200 -4.90 2.16 18.80
C GLU A 200 -6.00 2.60 17.84
N LYS A 201 -5.82 2.40 16.52
CA LYS A 201 -6.77 2.85 15.51
C LYS A 201 -8.09 2.06 15.54
N THR A 202 -8.07 0.84 16.04
CA THR A 202 -9.28 -0.01 16.17
C THR A 202 -9.93 0.08 17.55
N ALA A 203 -9.44 0.97 18.42
CA ALA A 203 -9.93 1.16 19.79
C ALA A 203 -10.01 -0.16 20.58
N GLY A 204 -8.97 -1.01 20.45
CA GLY A 204 -8.86 -2.28 21.16
C GLY A 204 -9.62 -3.45 20.53
N GLN A 205 -10.39 -3.24 19.46
CA GLN A 205 -11.13 -4.33 18.79
C GLN A 205 -10.19 -5.45 18.30
N TYR A 206 -8.98 -5.09 17.87
CA TYR A 206 -7.92 -6.02 17.50
C TYR A 206 -6.70 -5.80 18.40
N PRO A 207 -6.58 -6.53 19.52
CA PRO A 207 -5.46 -6.36 20.45
C PRO A 207 -4.11 -6.68 19.80
N SER A 208 -3.07 -5.92 20.12
CA SER A 208 -1.72 -6.07 19.56
C SER A 208 -1.16 -7.49 19.71
N CYS A 209 -1.47 -8.18 20.81
CA CYS A 209 -1.04 -9.55 21.07
C CYS A 209 -1.66 -10.61 20.14
N LYS A 210 -2.77 -10.28 19.46
CA LYS A 210 -3.45 -11.13 18.47
C LYS A 210 -3.03 -10.82 17.04
N VAL A 211 -2.39 -9.68 16.79
CA VAL A 211 -1.91 -9.32 15.45
C VAL A 211 -0.77 -10.25 15.03
N VAL A 212 -0.97 -10.95 13.91
CA VAL A 212 0.03 -11.87 13.37
C VAL A 212 1.12 -11.07 12.65
N SER A 213 2.38 -11.33 12.97
CA SER A 213 3.52 -10.73 12.28
C SER A 213 4.22 -11.72 11.36
N ILE A 214 4.38 -11.31 10.11
CA ILE A 214 5.35 -11.88 9.18
C ILE A 214 6.66 -11.13 9.36
N SER A 215 7.59 -11.76 10.06
CA SER A 215 8.87 -11.15 10.44
C SER A 215 9.82 -11.04 9.25
N LEU A 216 10.73 -10.08 9.32
CA LEU A 216 11.78 -9.95 8.31
C LEU A 216 12.67 -11.19 8.24
N LYS A 217 12.91 -11.85 9.38
CA LYS A 217 13.69 -13.10 9.45
C LYS A 217 13.08 -14.19 8.56
N MET A 218 11.79 -14.48 8.70
CA MET A 218 11.09 -15.48 7.88
C MET A 218 11.21 -15.17 6.38
N LEU A 219 11.10 -13.90 6.01
CA LEU A 219 11.22 -13.48 4.61
C LEU A 219 12.65 -13.65 4.08
N ARG A 220 13.66 -13.33 4.89
CA ARG A 220 15.07 -13.47 4.50
C ARG A 220 15.55 -14.91 4.47
N GLU A 221 14.98 -15.78 5.31
CA GLU A 221 15.26 -17.22 5.33
C GLU A 221 14.41 -18.00 4.30
N LYS A 222 13.56 -17.32 3.53
CA LYS A 222 12.63 -17.93 2.56
C LYS A 222 11.75 -19.01 3.21
N ASP A 223 11.28 -18.75 4.43
CA ASP A 223 10.38 -19.63 5.19
C ASP A 223 8.94 -19.58 4.64
N ILE A 224 8.76 -20.02 3.38
CA ILE A 224 7.47 -19.99 2.67
C ILE A 224 6.42 -20.81 3.43
N GLU A 225 6.80 -22.00 3.90
CA GLU A 225 5.89 -22.90 4.62
C GLU A 225 5.45 -22.32 5.97
N GLY A 226 6.36 -21.72 6.74
CA GLY A 226 6.01 -21.06 8.00
C GLY A 226 5.12 -19.83 7.79
N ILE A 227 5.35 -19.05 6.73
CA ILE A 227 4.50 -17.92 6.35
C ILE A 227 3.11 -18.42 5.93
N LEU A 228 3.07 -19.44 5.06
CA LEU A 228 1.83 -20.06 4.60
C LEU A 228 1.01 -20.62 5.77
N HIS A 229 1.64 -21.31 6.71
CA HIS A 229 0.97 -21.83 7.90
C HIS A 229 0.34 -20.72 8.76
N LYS A 230 1.04 -19.59 8.92
CA LYS A 230 0.47 -18.41 9.60
C LYS A 230 -0.74 -17.88 8.85
N LEU A 231 -0.64 -17.72 7.52
CA LEU A 231 -1.73 -17.23 6.67
C LEU A 231 -2.96 -18.15 6.70
N LEU A 232 -2.76 -19.48 6.64
CA LEU A 232 -3.86 -20.44 6.68
C LEU A 232 -4.63 -20.45 8.01
N LYS A 233 -4.01 -20.01 9.10
CA LYS A 233 -4.65 -19.89 10.43
C LYS A 233 -5.50 -18.62 10.60
N ILE A 234 -5.31 -17.62 9.75
CA ILE A 234 -6.04 -16.35 9.81
C ILE A 234 -7.54 -16.60 9.60
N LYS A 235 -8.36 -16.00 10.45
CA LYS A 235 -9.83 -16.10 10.42
C LYS A 235 -10.44 -14.85 11.06
N ASN A 236 -11.76 -14.69 10.95
CA ASN A 236 -12.50 -13.65 11.69
C ASN A 236 -11.97 -12.22 11.49
N PHE A 237 -11.44 -11.94 10.30
CA PHE A 237 -10.83 -10.67 9.94
C PHE A 237 -9.59 -10.29 10.78
N ASP A 238 -8.90 -11.31 11.30
CA ASP A 238 -7.64 -11.20 12.02
C ASP A 238 -6.61 -10.38 11.22
N LYS A 239 -5.77 -9.64 11.94
CA LYS A 239 -4.83 -8.68 11.36
C LYS A 239 -3.47 -9.31 11.17
N VAL A 240 -2.89 -9.08 9.99
CA VAL A 240 -1.54 -9.51 9.63
C VAL A 240 -0.72 -8.30 9.26
N ILE A 241 0.46 -8.15 9.84
CA ILE A 241 1.46 -7.17 9.41
C ILE A 241 2.60 -7.87 8.68
N VAL A 242 3.13 -7.21 7.65
CA VAL A 242 4.29 -7.71 6.91
C VAL A 242 5.45 -6.74 7.07
N ASN A 243 6.54 -7.23 7.66
CA ASN A 243 7.79 -6.49 7.73
C ASN A 243 8.45 -6.49 6.35
N ALA A 244 9.03 -5.38 5.92
CA ALA A 244 9.77 -5.31 4.68
C ALA A 244 10.77 -4.15 4.70
N VAL A 245 11.95 -4.41 4.14
CA VAL A 245 12.98 -3.37 3.91
C VAL A 245 13.43 -3.29 2.46
N LYS A 246 13.12 -4.31 1.64
CA LYS A 246 13.34 -4.36 0.20
C LYS A 246 12.16 -5.02 -0.52
N TYR A 247 12.03 -4.79 -1.83
CA TYR A 247 11.04 -5.48 -2.66
C TYR A 247 11.14 -7.00 -2.58
N THR A 248 12.34 -7.57 -2.48
CA THR A 248 12.51 -9.01 -2.39
C THR A 248 11.89 -9.62 -1.13
N ASP A 249 11.71 -8.85 -0.05
CA ASP A 249 10.93 -9.29 1.12
C ASP A 249 9.46 -9.53 0.74
N LEU A 250 8.86 -8.58 0.03
CA LEU A 250 7.48 -8.70 -0.43
C LEU A 250 7.31 -9.77 -1.53
N LYS A 251 8.32 -9.98 -2.38
CA LYS A 251 8.30 -11.07 -3.38
C LYS A 251 8.23 -12.45 -2.71
N VAL A 252 9.02 -12.67 -1.64
CA VAL A 252 8.95 -13.91 -0.83
C VAL A 252 7.59 -14.05 -0.18
N PHE A 253 7.08 -12.98 0.45
CA PHE A 253 5.75 -12.98 1.04
C PHE A 253 4.66 -13.35 0.02
N LEU A 254 4.74 -12.82 -1.21
CA LEU A 254 3.75 -13.06 -2.25
C LEU A 254 3.66 -14.53 -2.66
N ILE A 255 4.78 -15.27 -2.63
CA ILE A 255 4.78 -16.70 -2.95
C ILE A 255 3.88 -17.48 -1.97
N ALA A 256 4.04 -17.23 -0.67
CA ALA A 256 3.19 -17.83 0.36
C ALA A 256 1.75 -17.30 0.30
N LEU A 257 1.57 -16.00 0.01
CA LEU A 257 0.24 -15.39 -0.10
C LEU A 257 -0.55 -16.00 -1.26
N SER A 258 0.06 -16.13 -2.44
CA SER A 258 -0.53 -16.75 -3.63
C SER A 258 -1.03 -18.16 -3.32
N GLU A 259 -0.20 -18.97 -2.67
CA GLU A 259 -0.58 -20.32 -2.25
C GLU A 259 -1.74 -20.31 -1.24
N SER A 260 -1.74 -19.39 -0.28
CA SER A 260 -2.85 -19.28 0.67
C SER A 260 -4.18 -18.91 -0.01
N ILE A 261 -4.14 -18.03 -1.01
CA ILE A 261 -5.32 -17.63 -1.80
C ILE A 261 -5.83 -18.80 -2.63
N ASN A 262 -4.93 -19.59 -3.21
CA ASN A 262 -5.29 -20.80 -3.97
C ASN A 262 -5.91 -21.88 -3.09
N ARG A 263 -5.51 -21.95 -1.81
CA ARG A 263 -6.16 -22.79 -0.79
C ARG A 263 -7.47 -22.20 -0.24
N GLY A 264 -8.02 -21.19 -0.90
CA GLY A 264 -9.34 -20.64 -0.62
C GLY A 264 -9.36 -19.50 0.40
N LYS A 265 -8.20 -18.97 0.84
CA LYS A 265 -8.19 -17.81 1.73
C LYS A 265 -8.55 -16.52 0.99
N ASN A 266 -9.28 -15.67 1.70
CA ASN A 266 -9.69 -14.36 1.23
C ASN A 266 -9.18 -13.27 2.16
N TYR A 267 -8.49 -12.27 1.61
CA TYR A 267 -7.94 -11.17 2.38
C TYR A 267 -8.34 -9.82 1.81
N LEU A 268 -8.51 -8.85 2.70
CA LEU A 268 -8.46 -7.43 2.36
C LEU A 268 -7.06 -6.90 2.62
N PHE A 269 -6.60 -5.94 1.83
CA PHE A 269 -5.27 -5.37 1.97
C PHE A 269 -5.36 -3.89 2.32
N ARG A 270 -4.55 -3.44 3.29
CA ARG A 270 -4.28 -2.02 3.57
C ARG A 270 -2.81 -1.75 3.32
N THR A 271 -2.47 -1.07 2.23
CA THR A 271 -1.07 -0.98 1.80
C THR A 271 -0.64 0.41 1.41
N ALA A 272 0.67 0.63 1.33
CA ALA A 272 1.25 1.72 0.57
C ALA A 272 1.47 1.31 -0.91
N ALA A 273 2.27 2.09 -1.65
CA ALA A 273 2.45 1.92 -3.09
C ALA A 273 3.24 0.65 -3.49
N SER A 274 4.27 0.25 -2.74
CA SER A 274 5.19 -0.81 -3.18
C SER A 274 4.52 -2.19 -3.30
N PHE A 275 3.52 -2.51 -2.47
CA PHE A 275 2.87 -3.81 -2.56
C PHE A 275 2.08 -3.99 -3.86
N VAL A 276 1.47 -2.93 -4.39
CA VAL A 276 0.70 -3.00 -5.64
C VAL A 276 1.60 -3.40 -6.82
N GLN A 277 2.82 -2.86 -6.86
CA GLN A 277 3.82 -3.26 -7.85
C GLN A 277 4.13 -4.77 -7.75
N VAL A 278 4.32 -5.28 -6.52
CA VAL A 278 4.71 -6.66 -6.27
C VAL A 278 3.59 -7.64 -6.61
N ILE A 279 2.36 -7.41 -6.12
CA ILE A 279 1.22 -8.28 -6.41
C ILE A 279 0.79 -8.22 -7.88
N GLY A 280 1.07 -7.09 -8.55
CA GLY A 280 0.80 -6.90 -9.97
C GLY A 280 1.82 -7.49 -10.92
N GLY A 281 2.98 -7.97 -10.43
CA GLY A 281 4.06 -8.42 -11.31
C GLY A 281 4.67 -7.28 -12.14
N ILE A 282 4.61 -6.04 -11.65
CA ILE A 282 4.99 -4.85 -12.43
C ILE A 282 6.49 -4.59 -12.23
N ASN A 283 7.24 -4.54 -13.34
CA ASN A 283 8.65 -4.22 -13.30
C ASN A 283 8.88 -2.74 -12.96
N PRO A 284 9.90 -2.41 -12.18
CA PRO A 284 10.22 -1.02 -11.88
C PRO A 284 10.66 -0.28 -13.15
N LYS A 285 10.32 1.00 -13.24
CA LYS A 285 10.89 1.94 -14.21
C LYS A 285 11.77 2.95 -13.51
N PRO A 286 12.85 3.42 -14.15
CA PRO A 286 13.62 4.54 -13.63
C PRO A 286 12.76 5.81 -13.58
N LEU A 287 13.26 6.82 -12.87
CA LEU A 287 12.64 8.15 -12.86
C LEU A 287 12.52 8.69 -14.29
N LEU A 288 11.44 9.42 -14.54
CA LEU A 288 11.21 10.07 -15.83
C LEU A 288 12.35 11.04 -16.12
N THR A 289 12.95 10.90 -17.29
CA THR A 289 13.98 11.83 -17.78
C THR A 289 13.35 12.92 -18.65
N LYS A 290 14.11 13.98 -18.94
CA LYS A 290 13.69 15.03 -19.87
C LYS A 290 13.34 14.44 -21.24
N GLU A 291 14.13 13.49 -21.71
CA GLU A 291 13.96 12.81 -23.00
C GLU A 291 12.69 11.96 -23.01
N THR A 292 12.33 11.39 -21.85
CA THR A 292 11.08 10.63 -21.68
C THR A 292 9.85 11.54 -21.72
N LEU A 293 9.92 12.71 -21.08
CA LEU A 293 8.83 13.69 -21.03
C LEU A 293 8.66 14.45 -22.36
N TYR A 294 9.77 14.72 -23.04
CA TYR A 294 9.84 15.53 -24.25
C TYR A 294 10.58 14.80 -25.37
N PRO A 295 10.03 13.68 -25.89
CA PRO A 295 10.69 12.86 -26.90
C PRO A 295 10.93 13.61 -28.22
N LYS A 296 10.19 14.72 -28.46
CA LYS A 296 10.32 15.59 -29.63
C LYS A 296 11.06 16.91 -29.34
N GLY A 297 11.72 17.01 -28.19
CA GLY A 297 12.35 18.25 -27.72
C GLY A 297 11.45 19.08 -26.80
N LYS A 298 12.08 19.96 -26.02
CA LYS A 298 11.41 20.78 -25.00
C LYS A 298 10.42 21.76 -25.68
N PRO A 299 9.15 21.84 -25.24
CA PRO A 299 8.21 22.84 -25.73
C PRO A 299 8.71 24.26 -25.46
N SER A 300 8.35 25.20 -26.34
CA SER A 300 8.53 26.64 -26.11
C SER A 300 7.54 27.17 -25.07
N THR A 301 6.40 26.50 -24.87
CA THR A 301 5.39 26.85 -23.87
C THR A 301 5.92 26.63 -22.44
N PRO A 302 5.83 27.64 -21.56
CA PRO A 302 6.14 27.48 -20.14
C PRO A 302 5.25 26.42 -19.46
N GLY A 303 5.80 25.77 -18.43
CA GLY A 303 5.03 24.90 -17.54
C GLY A 303 4.39 25.68 -16.39
N LEU A 304 3.29 25.16 -15.84
CA LEU A 304 2.64 25.69 -14.64
C LEU A 304 2.99 24.83 -13.42
N ILE A 305 3.34 25.47 -12.30
CA ILE A 305 3.57 24.80 -11.01
C ILE A 305 2.45 25.22 -10.05
N ILE A 306 1.67 24.25 -9.57
CA ILE A 306 0.62 24.47 -8.57
C ILE A 306 1.06 23.85 -7.25
N ILE A 307 1.09 24.65 -6.18
CA ILE A 307 1.53 24.23 -4.84
C ILE A 307 0.34 24.25 -3.87
N GLY A 308 -0.20 23.07 -3.57
CA GLY A 308 -1.34 22.93 -2.64
C GLY A 308 -1.00 22.31 -1.28
N SER A 309 0.23 21.82 -1.08
CA SER A 309 0.59 21.12 0.17
C SER A 309 1.07 22.09 1.25
N TYR A 310 0.62 21.86 2.48
CA TYR A 310 0.95 22.66 3.67
C TYR A 310 2.13 22.09 4.48
N VAL A 311 2.75 20.99 4.06
CA VAL A 311 3.83 20.34 4.82
C VAL A 311 5.15 21.12 4.70
N GLN A 312 5.99 21.05 5.75
CA GLN A 312 7.23 21.82 5.84
C GLN A 312 8.20 21.53 4.68
N LYS A 313 8.19 20.30 4.16
CA LYS A 313 9.02 19.91 3.00
C LYS A 313 8.63 20.70 1.74
N THR A 314 7.34 20.87 1.48
CA THR A 314 6.85 21.64 0.33
C THR A 314 7.20 23.12 0.47
N THR A 315 7.10 23.68 1.68
CA THR A 315 7.55 25.06 1.94
C THR A 315 9.04 25.24 1.61
N ARG A 316 9.90 24.29 1.99
CA ARG A 316 11.33 24.34 1.64
C ARG A 316 11.56 24.25 0.13
N GLN A 317 10.80 23.41 -0.58
CA GLN A 317 10.88 23.28 -2.03
C GLN A 317 10.43 24.57 -2.74
N MET A 318 9.34 25.20 -2.29
CA MET A 318 8.85 26.48 -2.81
C MET A 318 9.91 27.59 -2.64
N LYS A 319 10.54 27.68 -1.46
CA LYS A 319 11.63 28.64 -1.24
C LYS A 319 12.80 28.44 -2.20
N LYS A 320 13.14 27.19 -2.53
CA LYS A 320 14.15 26.87 -3.56
C LYS A 320 13.69 27.20 -4.98
N LEU A 321 12.42 27.00 -5.29
CA LEU A 321 11.84 27.40 -6.57
C LEU A 321 11.93 28.92 -6.77
N ALA A 322 11.71 29.71 -5.72
CA ALA A 322 11.82 31.16 -5.73
C ALA A 322 13.24 31.70 -6.05
N GLU A 323 14.27 30.87 -5.95
CA GLU A 323 15.66 31.23 -6.30
C GLU A 323 15.92 31.18 -7.82
N LEU A 324 14.99 30.65 -8.63
CA LEU A 324 15.15 30.54 -10.08
C LEU A 324 14.85 31.86 -10.79
N SER A 325 15.79 32.32 -11.62
CA SER A 325 15.70 33.60 -12.33
C SER A 325 14.63 33.67 -13.42
N ASN A 326 14.13 32.52 -13.87
CA ASN A 326 13.15 32.40 -14.95
C ASN A 326 11.76 32.00 -14.46
N LEU A 327 11.51 32.05 -13.14
CA LEU A 327 10.18 31.84 -12.56
C LEU A 327 9.36 33.12 -12.68
N ILE A 328 8.14 32.99 -13.17
CA ILE A 328 7.12 34.06 -13.18
C ILE A 328 6.08 33.66 -12.12
N TRP A 329 5.85 34.55 -11.16
CA TRP A 329 4.89 34.35 -10.07
C TRP A 329 3.45 34.64 -10.47
#